data_AF-A0A8R7Q8X6-F1
#
_entry.id   AF-A0A8R7Q8X6-F1
#
_cell.length_a   1.000
_cell.length_b   1.000
_cell.length_c   1.000
_cell.angle_alpha   90.00
_cell.angle_beta   90.00
_cell.angle_gamma   90.00
#
_symmetry.space_group_name_H-M   'P 1'
#
loop_
_entity.id
_entity.type
_entity.pdbx_description
1 polymer ?
#
loop_
_entity_poly.entity_id
_entity_poly.type
_entity_poly.pdbx_seq_one_letter_code
_entity_poly.pdbx_strand_id
1 'polypeptide(L)'
;MAEDIAALECTGTWDLVSLPPCVRPITCKWVYKIKTRSDGSLERYKAHLVARGFQQEHGQDYDETFAPVAHMTTIRTLLAVASIRHWSVSQLDAKNVFLDDEMREEVYMQPPPGYSVPDGMVCRLRRSLYGLKQAPHAWFEHFSYVVTSAGFSPRA
;
A
#
# COMPACT_ATOMS: atom_id res chain seq x y z
N MET A 1 11.17 -12.35 -2.16
CA MET A 1 10.92 -12.33 -0.70
C MET A 1 11.97 -11.47 -0.04
N ALA A 2 13.25 -11.84 -0.07
CA ALA A 2 14.34 -11.03 0.52
C ALA A 2 14.37 -9.57 0.04
N GLU A 3 14.23 -9.33 -1.28
CA GLU A 3 14.16 -7.97 -1.82
C GLU A 3 13.00 -7.14 -1.25
N ASP A 4 11.82 -7.76 -1.07
CA ASP A 4 10.63 -7.08 -0.54
C ASP A 4 10.79 -6.81 0.96
N ILE A 5 11.31 -7.78 1.72
CA ILE A 5 11.65 -7.59 3.14
C ILE A 5 12.67 -6.45 3.30
N ALA A 6 13.74 -6.44 2.51
CA ALA A 6 14.76 -5.40 2.56
C ALA A 6 14.18 -4.01 2.25
N ALA A 7 13.24 -3.92 1.31
CA ALA A 7 12.53 -2.67 1.05
C ALA A 7 11.69 -2.23 2.26
N LEU A 8 10.97 -3.17 2.89
CA LEU A 8 10.13 -2.92 4.07
C LEU A 8 10.95 -2.50 5.30
N GLU A 9 12.14 -3.07 5.48
CA GLU A 9 13.09 -2.69 6.53
C GLU A 9 13.70 -1.31 6.28
N CYS A 10 14.11 -1.05 5.03
CA CYS A 10 14.69 0.24 4.63
C CYS A 10 13.71 1.40 4.83
N THR A 11 12.42 1.15 4.58
CA THR A 11 11.37 2.13 4.84
C THR A 11 10.99 2.22 6.31
N GLY A 12 11.46 1.34 7.20
CA GLY A 12 11.03 1.30 8.59
C GLY A 12 9.53 1.01 8.70
N THR A 13 9.04 0.04 7.93
CA THR A 13 7.60 -0.26 7.84
C THR A 13 6.99 -0.70 9.17
N TRP A 14 7.80 -1.32 10.02
CA TRP A 14 7.38 -1.75 11.35
C TRP A 14 8.51 -1.65 12.36
N ASP A 15 8.11 -1.51 13.62
CA ASP A 15 8.97 -1.70 14.78
C ASP A 15 8.70 -3.07 15.40
N LEU A 16 9.74 -3.82 15.75
CA LEU A 16 9.58 -5.08 16.50
C LEU A 16 9.38 -4.77 17.98
N VAL A 17 8.24 -5.23 18.51
CA VAL A 17 7.85 -4.99 19.91
C VAL A 17 7.33 -6.27 20.53
N SER A 18 7.40 -6.39 21.86
CA SER A 18 6.68 -7.44 22.60
C SER A 18 5.18 -7.28 22.39
N LEU A 19 4.45 -8.38 22.17
CA LEU A 19 3.00 -8.35 22.04
C LEU A 19 2.34 -7.66 23.25
N PRO A 20 1.63 -6.52 23.06
CA PRO A 20 0.94 -5.88 24.17
C PRO A 20 -0.19 -6.74 24.72
N PRO A 21 -0.51 -6.60 26.02
CA PRO A 21 -1.65 -7.30 26.59
C PRO A 21 -2.94 -6.87 25.89
N CYS A 22 -3.87 -7.81 25.71
CA CYS A 22 -5.20 -7.59 25.12
C CYS A 22 -5.22 -7.18 23.63
N VAL A 23 -4.08 -7.22 22.93
CA VAL A 23 -4.03 -6.99 21.48
C VAL A 23 -4.04 -8.32 20.72
N ARG A 24 -4.79 -8.38 19.61
CA ARG A 24 -4.78 -9.50 18.68
C ARG A 24 -4.05 -9.09 17.40
N PRO A 25 -2.81 -9.54 17.16
CA PRO A 25 -2.09 -9.15 15.97
C PRO A 25 -2.71 -9.80 14.73
N ILE A 26 -2.88 -9.02 13.66
CA ILE A 26 -3.32 -9.53 12.37
C ILE A 26 -2.23 -10.41 11.74
N THR A 27 -2.63 -11.34 10.90
CA THR A 27 -1.69 -12.18 10.16
C THR A 27 -1.36 -11.57 8.80
N CYS A 28 -0.30 -12.07 8.16
CA CYS A 28 0.07 -11.67 6.80
C CYS A 28 0.32 -12.90 5.92
N LYS A 29 0.49 -12.68 4.62
CA LYS A 29 0.89 -13.73 3.67
C LYS A 29 1.72 -13.15 2.54
N TRP A 30 2.55 -14.01 1.95
CA TRP A 30 3.22 -13.71 0.70
C TRP A 30 2.30 -13.97 -0.49
N VAL A 31 2.19 -12.99 -1.39
CA VAL A 31 1.52 -13.14 -2.69
C VAL A 31 2.59 -13.16 -3.77
N TYR A 32 2.62 -14.24 -4.55
CA TYR A 32 3.58 -14.45 -5.61
C TYR A 32 2.95 -14.17 -6.98
N LYS A 33 3.71 -13.53 -7.86
CA LYS A 33 3.30 -13.27 -9.24
C LYS A 33 4.49 -13.39 -10.19
N ILE A 34 4.32 -14.19 -11.23
CA ILE A 34 5.26 -14.24 -12.35
C ILE A 34 4.94 -13.07 -13.27
N LYS A 35 5.95 -12.26 -13.59
CA LYS A 35 5.88 -11.21 -14.60
C LYS A 35 6.51 -11.73 -15.88
N THR A 36 5.76 -11.63 -16.97
CA THR A 36 6.19 -12.00 -18.32
C THR A 36 6.28 -10.77 -19.18
N ARG A 37 7.21 -10.77 -20.13
CA ARG A 37 7.30 -9.76 -21.18
C ARG A 37 6.15 -9.92 -22.18
N SER A 38 6.02 -8.96 -23.11
CA SER A 38 5.01 -8.99 -24.18
C SER A 38 5.16 -10.19 -25.12
N ASP A 39 6.36 -10.74 -25.23
CA ASP A 39 6.66 -11.95 -26.01
C ASP A 39 6.39 -13.26 -25.24
N GLY A 40 5.91 -13.18 -24.00
CA GLY A 40 5.63 -14.33 -23.13
C GLY A 40 6.84 -14.85 -22.35
N SER A 41 8.05 -14.33 -22.58
CA SER A 41 9.24 -14.73 -21.84
C SER A 41 9.20 -14.27 -20.38
N LEU A 42 9.87 -15.00 -19.49
CA LEU A 42 9.99 -14.65 -18.07
C LEU A 42 10.75 -13.33 -17.92
N GLU A 43 10.11 -12.34 -17.29
CA GLU A 43 10.73 -11.07 -16.92
C GLU A 43 11.29 -11.16 -15.49
N ARG A 44 10.45 -11.52 -14.50
CA ARG A 44 10.83 -11.62 -13.08
C ARG A 44 9.81 -12.37 -12.24
N TYR A 45 10.28 -12.92 -11.11
CA TYR A 45 9.42 -13.39 -10.03
C TYR A 45 9.18 -12.27 -9.03
N LYS A 46 7.91 -11.93 -8.78
CA LYS A 46 7.51 -10.91 -7.81
C LYS A 46 6.91 -11.58 -6.58
N ALA A 47 7.32 -11.13 -5.40
CA ALA A 47 6.71 -11.50 -4.12
C ALA A 47 6.33 -10.21 -3.40
N HIS A 48 5.16 -10.18 -2.79
CA HIS A 48 4.66 -9.04 -2.03
C HIS A 48 4.11 -9.52 -0.71
N LEU A 49 4.47 -8.85 0.38
CA LEU A 49 3.83 -9.06 1.66
C LEU A 49 2.47 -8.37 1.71
N VAL A 50 1.44 -9.13 2.11
CA VAL A 50 0.06 -8.63 2.20
C VAL A 50 -0.48 -8.92 3.60
N ALA A 51 -0.87 -7.87 4.31
CA ALA A 51 -1.58 -7.95 5.57
C ALA A 51 -3.00 -8.49 5.35
N ARG A 52 -3.52 -9.30 6.27
CA ARG A 52 -4.88 -9.82 6.19
C ARG A 52 -5.87 -8.84 6.82
N GLY A 53 -6.13 -7.73 6.16
CA GLY A 53 -7.02 -6.68 6.69
C GLY A 53 -8.47 -7.10 6.93
N PHE A 54 -8.91 -8.27 6.44
CA PHE A 54 -10.20 -8.82 6.85
C PHE A 54 -10.25 -9.23 8.33
N GLN A 55 -9.09 -9.33 9.00
CA GLN A 55 -8.97 -9.55 10.44
C GLN A 55 -9.01 -8.25 11.25
N GLN A 56 -9.06 -7.08 10.60
CA GLN A 56 -9.13 -5.80 11.28
C GLN A 56 -10.55 -5.46 11.73
N GLU A 57 -10.65 -4.85 12.90
CA GLU A 57 -11.89 -4.41 13.54
C GLU A 57 -12.05 -2.88 13.44
N HIS A 58 -13.24 -2.42 13.07
CA HIS A 58 -13.54 -0.97 12.96
C HIS A 58 -13.60 -0.33 14.34
N GLY A 59 -13.02 0.85 14.50
CA GLY A 59 -12.90 1.56 15.77
C GLY A 59 -11.79 1.02 16.68
N GLN A 60 -11.09 -0.04 16.27
CA GLN A 60 -9.87 -0.53 16.92
C GLN A 60 -8.66 -0.38 16.00
N ASP A 61 -8.71 -0.98 14.81
CA ASP A 61 -7.57 -1.03 13.88
C ASP A 61 -7.67 0.01 12.76
N TYR A 62 -8.87 0.57 12.53
CA TYR A 62 -9.13 1.59 11.51
C TYR A 62 -10.45 2.33 11.77
N ASP A 63 -10.48 3.60 11.38
CA ASP A 63 -11.68 4.43 11.43
C ASP A 63 -12.22 4.73 10.01
N GLU A 64 -11.36 5.16 9.08
CA GLU A 64 -11.76 5.53 7.73
C GLU A 64 -11.09 4.66 6.66
N THR A 65 -11.88 4.20 5.69
CA THR A 65 -11.42 3.36 4.57
C THR A 65 -11.80 3.91 3.21
N PHE A 66 -12.52 5.02 3.16
CA PHE A 66 -13.04 5.54 1.91
C PHE A 66 -11.90 6.11 1.08
N ALA A 67 -11.71 5.62 -0.14
CA ALA A 67 -10.77 6.19 -1.09
C ALA A 67 -11.49 6.39 -2.42
N PRO A 68 -11.40 7.59 -3.04
CA PRO A 68 -12.06 7.83 -4.31
C PRO A 68 -11.40 7.00 -5.42
N VAL A 69 -12.23 6.37 -6.24
CA VAL A 69 -11.78 5.59 -7.41
C VAL A 69 -12.24 6.30 -8.67
N ALA A 70 -11.29 6.61 -9.55
CA ALA A 70 -11.60 7.20 -10.85
C ALA A 70 -12.40 6.21 -11.71
N HIS A 71 -13.52 6.66 -12.26
CA HIS A 71 -14.33 5.83 -13.14
C HIS A 71 -13.68 5.73 -14.53
N MET A 72 -13.63 4.52 -15.09
CA MET A 72 -12.98 4.29 -16.38
C MET A 72 -13.62 5.06 -17.54
N THR A 73 -14.91 5.37 -17.47
CA THR A 73 -15.55 6.24 -18.48
C THR A 73 -14.94 7.64 -18.44
N THR A 74 -14.74 8.22 -17.26
CA THR A 74 -14.10 9.53 -17.10
C THR A 74 -12.68 9.54 -17.67
N ILE A 75 -11.88 8.52 -17.34
CA ILE A 75 -10.51 8.38 -17.85
C ILE A 75 -10.51 8.29 -19.38
N ARG A 76 -11.35 7.43 -19.96
CA ARG A 76 -11.45 7.27 -21.43
C ARG A 76 -11.90 8.56 -22.11
N THR A 77 -12.89 9.26 -21.55
CA THR A 77 -13.35 10.55 -22.08
C THR A 77 -12.23 11.60 -22.05
N LEU A 78 -11.48 11.69 -20.94
CA LEU A 78 -10.34 12.61 -20.85
C LEU A 78 -9.27 12.30 -21.91
N LEU A 79 -8.94 11.03 -22.12
CA LEU A 79 -7.98 10.60 -23.14
C LEU A 79 -8.49 10.88 -24.56
N ALA A 80 -9.78 10.72 -24.83
CA ALA A 80 -10.39 11.05 -26.13
C ALA A 80 -10.36 12.56 -26.41
N VAL A 81 -10.61 13.39 -25.39
CA VAL A 81 -10.47 14.86 -25.52
C VAL A 81 -9.01 15.23 -25.74
N ALA A 82 -8.08 14.63 -24.98
CA ALA A 82 -6.66 14.87 -25.13
C ALA A 82 -6.16 14.53 -26.54
N SER A 83 -6.64 13.44 -27.15
CA SER A 83 -6.27 13.07 -28.52
C SER A 83 -6.81 14.05 -29.57
N ILE A 84 -8.07 14.48 -29.45
CA ILE A 84 -8.70 15.46 -30.35
C ILE A 84 -8.02 16.84 -30.23
N ARG A 85 -7.62 17.22 -29.02
CA ARG A 85 -6.98 18.51 -28.73
C ARG A 85 -5.46 18.49 -28.87
N HIS A 86 -4.87 17.36 -29.26
CA HIS A 86 -3.43 17.15 -29.34
C HIS A 86 -2.70 17.50 -28.03
N TRP A 87 -3.32 17.20 -26.88
CA TRP A 87 -2.68 17.37 -25.58
C TRP A 87 -1.69 16.24 -25.32
N SER A 88 -0.52 16.61 -24.79
CA SER A 88 0.44 15.65 -24.27
C SER A 88 -0.09 14.96 -23.02
N VAL A 89 0.03 13.64 -22.96
CA VAL A 89 -0.36 12.84 -21.79
C VAL A 89 0.88 12.16 -21.24
N SER A 90 1.10 12.28 -19.94
CA SER A 90 2.18 11.59 -19.22
C SER A 90 1.57 10.63 -18.20
N GLN A 91 2.16 9.44 -18.08
CA GLN A 91 1.77 8.44 -17.10
C GLN A 91 2.88 8.27 -16.07
N LEU A 92 2.50 8.25 -14.80
CA LEU A 92 3.37 7.92 -13.67
C LEU A 92 2.88 6.62 -13.03
N ASP A 93 3.77 5.64 -12.89
CA ASP A 93 3.54 4.43 -12.12
C ASP A 93 4.36 4.49 -10.84
N ALA A 94 3.70 4.81 -9.73
CA ALA A 94 4.35 4.90 -8.43
C ALA A 94 4.54 3.49 -7.84
N LYS A 95 5.77 3.18 -7.42
CA LYS A 95 6.12 1.91 -6.76
C LYS A 95 6.08 2.10 -5.25
N ASN A 96 5.65 1.07 -4.52
CA ASN A 96 5.68 1.02 -3.05
C ASN A 96 4.95 2.17 -2.36
N VAL A 97 3.97 2.71 -3.06
CA VAL A 97 3.04 3.77 -2.70
C VAL A 97 2.54 3.74 -1.25
N PHE A 98 2.23 2.56 -0.73
CA PHE A 98 1.72 2.40 0.64
C PHE A 98 2.79 2.53 1.72
N LEU A 99 4.06 2.43 1.36
CA LEU A 99 5.16 2.55 2.30
C LEU A 99 5.50 4.01 2.61
N ASP A 100 5.05 5.00 1.84
CA ASP A 100 5.49 6.39 2.05
C ASP A 100 4.68 7.14 3.11
N ASP A 101 3.55 6.59 3.55
CA ASP A 101 2.65 7.25 4.50
C ASP A 101 2.81 6.73 5.93
N GLU A 102 2.88 7.65 6.89
CA GLU A 102 2.96 7.33 8.31
C GLU A 102 1.57 6.95 8.82
N MET A 103 1.42 5.72 9.27
CA MET A 103 0.14 5.20 9.73
C MET A 103 -0.18 5.77 11.11
N ARG A 104 -1.37 6.37 11.24
CA ARG A 104 -1.84 6.97 12.50
C ARG A 104 -2.42 5.91 13.45
N GLU A 105 -3.06 4.90 12.88
CA GLU A 105 -3.69 3.82 13.63
C GLU A 105 -2.66 2.83 14.16
N GLU A 106 -2.96 2.21 15.30
CA GLU A 106 -2.05 1.26 15.92
C GLU A 106 -2.40 -0.17 15.51
N VAL A 107 -1.79 -0.66 14.42
CA VAL A 107 -1.99 -2.02 13.93
C VAL A 107 -0.79 -2.90 14.24
N TYR A 108 -1.04 -4.04 14.90
CA TYR A 108 -0.05 -5.05 15.18
C TYR A 108 -0.19 -6.22 14.22
N MET A 109 0.92 -6.68 13.66
CA MET A 109 0.96 -7.76 12.68
C MET A 109 1.92 -8.85 13.14
N GLN A 110 1.57 -10.11 12.91
CA GLN A 110 2.51 -11.22 13.06
C GLN A 110 3.69 -11.06 12.10
N PRO A 111 4.91 -11.45 12.51
CA PRO A 111 6.08 -11.43 11.65
C PRO A 111 5.82 -12.16 10.33
N PRO A 112 6.37 -11.68 9.20
CA PRO A 112 6.22 -12.35 7.91
C PRO A 112 6.68 -13.80 7.96
N PRO A 113 6.02 -14.74 7.26
CA PRO A 113 6.52 -16.10 7.14
C PRO A 113 7.94 -16.11 6.58
N GLY A 114 8.86 -16.77 7.29
CA GLY A 114 10.29 -16.80 6.93
C GLY A 114 11.11 -15.62 7.45
N TYR A 115 10.53 -14.71 8.23
CA TYR A 115 11.22 -13.64 8.93
C TYR A 115 11.52 -14.05 10.38
N SER A 116 12.80 -14.21 10.71
CA SER A 116 13.22 -14.69 12.02
C SER A 116 13.18 -13.56 13.05
N VAL A 117 12.37 -13.72 14.08
CA VAL A 117 12.29 -12.80 15.22
C VAL A 117 12.29 -13.59 16.54
N PRO A 118 12.67 -12.97 17.67
CA PRO A 118 12.52 -13.58 18.99
C PRO A 118 11.06 -13.96 19.30
N ASP A 119 10.88 -15.01 20.09
CA ASP A 119 9.56 -15.46 20.51
C ASP A 119 8.79 -14.36 21.27
N GLY A 120 7.51 -14.23 20.97
CA GLY A 120 6.63 -13.23 21.58
C GLY A 120 6.74 -11.82 20.99
N MET A 121 7.58 -11.60 19.97
CA MET A 121 7.63 -10.34 19.24
C MET A 121 6.61 -10.28 18.09
N VAL A 122 6.10 -9.07 17.86
CA VAL A 122 5.19 -8.73 16.77
C VAL A 122 5.67 -7.46 16.07
N CYS A 123 5.24 -7.26 14.83
CA CYS A 123 5.48 -6.06 14.05
C CYS A 123 4.41 -5.02 14.39
N ARG A 124 4.77 -3.93 15.07
CA ARG A 124 3.94 -2.74 15.15
C ARG A 124 4.12 -1.96 13.84
N LEU A 125 3.07 -1.89 13.02
CA LEU A 125 3.15 -1.21 11.74
C LEU A 125 3.28 0.31 11.94
N ARG A 126 4.23 0.92 11.23
CA ARG A 126 4.46 2.38 11.18
C ARG A 126 4.05 2.97 9.83
N ARG A 127 4.01 2.13 8.80
CA ARG A 127 3.59 2.48 7.43
C ARG A 127 2.51 1.52 6.96
N SER A 128 1.68 1.98 6.03
CA SER A 128 0.59 1.16 5.52
C SER A 128 1.12 0.00 4.66
N LEU A 129 0.44 -1.15 4.71
CA LEU A 129 0.76 -2.33 3.92
C LEU A 129 -0.38 -2.69 2.98
N TYR A 130 -0.04 -3.39 1.90
CA TYR A 130 -1.06 -4.01 1.05
C TYR A 130 -2.00 -4.89 1.90
N GLY A 131 -3.30 -4.74 1.65
CA GLY A 131 -4.32 -5.55 2.30
C GLY A 131 -4.84 -4.99 3.61
N LEU A 132 -4.23 -3.94 4.18
CA LEU A 132 -4.90 -3.15 5.23
C LEU A 132 -6.12 -2.42 4.66
N LYS A 133 -7.18 -2.29 5.45
CA LYS A 133 -8.42 -1.66 5.02
C LYS A 133 -8.29 -0.17 4.74
N GLN A 134 -7.48 0.53 5.52
CA GLN A 134 -7.25 1.97 5.42
C GLN A 134 -6.13 2.36 4.44
N ALA A 135 -5.34 1.40 3.95
CA ALA A 135 -4.20 1.70 3.06
C ALA A 135 -4.56 2.53 1.81
N PRO A 136 -5.69 2.27 1.11
CA PRO A 136 -6.09 3.11 -0.02
C PRO A 136 -6.42 4.56 0.38
N HIS A 137 -7.00 4.76 1.56
CA HIS A 137 -7.36 6.09 2.07
C HIS A 137 -6.11 6.87 2.45
N ALA A 138 -5.21 6.26 3.23
CA ALA A 138 -3.90 6.82 3.60
C ALA A 138 -3.13 7.31 2.37
N TRP A 139 -3.01 6.45 1.35
CA TRP A 139 -2.39 6.86 0.08
C TRP A 139 -3.10 8.06 -0.58
N PHE A 140 -4.43 8.08 -0.60
CA PHE A 140 -5.16 9.19 -1.19
C PHE A 140 -4.93 10.51 -0.44
N GLU A 141 -4.85 10.49 0.89
CA GLU A 141 -4.50 11.68 1.69
C GLU A 141 -3.10 12.18 1.31
N HIS A 142 -2.11 11.28 1.28
CA HIS A 142 -0.74 11.62 0.91
C HIS A 142 -0.65 12.18 -0.52
N PHE A 143 -1.29 11.50 -1.48
CA PHE A 143 -1.34 11.95 -2.87
C PHE A 143 -1.99 13.33 -3.00
N SER A 144 -3.12 13.55 -2.31
CA SER A 144 -3.82 14.84 -2.32
C SER A 144 -2.92 15.93 -1.76
N TYR A 145 -2.23 15.68 -0.65
CA TYR A 145 -1.27 16.61 -0.08
C TYR A 145 -0.14 16.96 -1.06
N VAL A 146 0.48 15.97 -1.70
CA VAL A 146 1.58 16.18 -2.66
C VAL A 146 1.11 17.00 -3.86
N VAL A 147 -0.04 16.64 -4.45
CA VAL A 147 -0.59 17.30 -5.63
C VAL A 147 -1.04 18.73 -5.32
N THR A 148 -1.67 18.97 -4.18
CA THR A 148 -2.03 20.32 -3.74
C THR A 148 -0.81 21.18 -3.40
N SER A 149 0.21 20.60 -2.77
CA SER A 149 1.49 21.29 -2.52
C SER A 149 2.21 21.67 -3.81
N ALA A 150 2.03 20.90 -4.89
CA ALA A 150 2.53 21.22 -6.22
C ALA A 150 1.70 22.30 -6.96
N GLY A 151 0.64 22.83 -6.34
CA GLY A 151 -0.18 23.92 -6.88
C GLY A 151 -1.46 23.47 -7.61
N PHE A 152 -1.80 22.19 -7.57
CA PHE A 152 -3.05 21.71 -8.17
C PHE A 152 -4.20 21.75 -7.16
N SER A 153 -5.30 22.41 -7.53
CA SER A 153 -6.51 22.44 -6.71
C SER A 153 -7.57 21.48 -7.27
N PRO A 154 -8.27 20.70 -6.43
CA PRO A 154 -9.47 20.02 -6.87
C PRO A 154 -10.48 21.06 -7.38
N ARG A 155 -11.07 20.81 -8.55
CA ARG A 155 -12.22 21.60 -9.00
C ARG A 155 -13.45 21.07 -8.28
N ALA A 156 -14.09 21.94 -7.51
CA ALA A 156 -15.38 21.70 -6.85
C ALA A 156 -16.50 21.44 -7.86
#